data_AF-A0A2A9LRJ2-F1
#
_entry.id   AF-A0A2A9LRJ2-F1
#
_cell.length_a   1.000
_cell.length_b   1.000
_cell.length_c   1.000
_cell.angle_alpha   90.00
_cell.angle_beta   90.00
_cell.angle_gamma   90.00
#
_symmetry.space_group_name_H-M   'P 1'
#
loop_
_entity.id
_entity.type
_entity.pdbx_description
1 polymer ?
#
loop_
_entity_poly.entity_id
_entity_poly.type
_entity_poly.pdbx_seq_one_letter_code
_entity_poly.pdbx_strand_id
1 'polypeptide(L)'
;MNCKPGDLAYLVASDFQENIGRIVEVTKQGWMEDGRWVWTVISSAPLTGWILEPLSVGRSTMVNVFDDELRPISGVPVTDDVKDEVPA
;
A
#
# COMPACT_ATOMS: atom_id res chain seq x y z
N MET A 1 0.99 -6.73 -13.29
CA MET A 1 0.33 -6.30 -12.04
C MET A 1 0.92 -7.12 -10.91
N ASN A 2 1.66 -6.47 -10.03
CA ASN A 2 2.30 -7.08 -8.87
C ASN A 2 1.30 -7.31 -7.72
N CYS A 3 0.27 -6.47 -7.63
CA CYS A 3 -0.75 -6.54 -6.60
C CYS A 3 -2.17 -6.70 -7.19
N LYS A 4 -3.12 -7.02 -6.32
CA LYS A 4 -4.57 -7.01 -6.57
C LYS A 4 -5.33 -6.50 -5.34
N PRO A 5 -6.62 -6.11 -5.48
CA PRO A 5 -7.45 -5.76 -4.32
C PRO A 5 -7.45 -6.84 -3.24
N GLY A 6 -7.32 -6.42 -1.98
CA GLY A 6 -7.20 -7.29 -0.81
C GLY A 6 -5.77 -7.69 -0.44
N ASP A 7 -4.77 -7.42 -1.30
CA ASP A 7 -3.38 -7.66 -0.93
C ASP A 7 -2.90 -6.64 0.10
N LEU A 8 -2.05 -7.10 1.02
CA LEU A 8 -1.10 -6.22 1.71
C LEU A 8 0.15 -6.09 0.86
N ALA A 9 0.69 -4.88 0.77
CA ALA A 9 1.90 -4.58 0.03
C ALA A 9 2.76 -3.59 0.81
N TYR A 10 4.04 -3.51 0.47
CA TYR A 10 4.90 -2.43 0.94
C TYR A 10 5.41 -1.59 -0.22
N LEU A 11 5.60 -0.30 0.04
CA LEU A 11 6.17 0.66 -0.91
C LEU A 11 7.66 0.42 -1.10
N VAL A 12 8.12 0.20 -2.33
CA VAL A 12 9.55 0.05 -2.66
C VAL A 12 10.16 1.26 -3.34
N ALA A 13 9.32 2.17 -3.83
CA ALA A 13 9.71 3.43 -4.42
C ALA A 13 8.65 4.49 -4.10
N SER A 14 9.07 5.75 -4.04
CA SER A 14 8.24 6.92 -3.77
C SER A 14 9.12 8.17 -3.94
N ASP A 15 8.56 9.27 -4.43
CA ASP A 15 9.21 10.59 -4.41
C ASP A 15 9.53 11.05 -2.97
N PHE A 16 8.78 10.54 -2.00
CA PHE A 16 8.93 10.80 -0.57
C PHE A 16 9.56 9.60 0.12
N GLN A 17 10.83 9.71 0.51
CA GLN A 17 11.63 8.61 1.08
C GLN A 17 11.02 8.02 2.36
N GLU A 18 10.32 8.83 3.16
CA GLU A 18 9.67 8.40 4.40
C GLU A 18 8.52 7.40 4.19
N ASN A 19 8.03 7.26 2.96
CA ASN A 19 7.01 6.29 2.61
C ASN A 19 7.59 4.91 2.27
N ILE A 20 8.88 4.81 1.92
CA ILE A 20 9.48 3.54 1.51
C ILE A 20 9.46 2.57 2.70
N GLY A 21 9.02 1.33 2.45
CA GLY A 21 8.83 0.28 3.44
C GLY A 21 7.50 0.35 4.20
N ARG A 22 6.66 1.37 3.97
CA ARG A 22 5.34 1.45 4.59
C ARG A 22 4.41 0.38 4.02
N ILE A 23 3.72 -0.31 4.93
CA ILE A 23 2.73 -1.33 4.60
C ILE A 23 1.40 -0.64 4.30
N VAL A 24 0.75 -1.08 3.23
CA VAL A 24 -0.53 -0.58 2.74
C VAL A 24 -1.43 -1.72 2.29
N GLU A 25 -2.74 -1.51 2.39
CA GLU A 25 -3.76 -2.40 1.83
C GLU A 25 -4.17 -1.91 0.45
N VAL A 26 -4.17 -2.80 -0.54
CA VAL A 26 -4.60 -2.49 -1.91
C VAL A 26 -6.12 -2.65 -2.00
N THR A 27 -6.83 -1.60 -2.41
CA THR A 27 -8.31 -1.59 -2.33
C THR A 27 -9.01 -1.56 -3.68
N LYS A 28 -8.60 -0.66 -4.58
CA LYS A 28 -9.24 -0.48 -5.89
C LYS A 28 -8.21 -0.07 -6.93
N GLN A 29 -8.46 -0.47 -8.16
CA GLN A 29 -7.72 0.02 -9.32
C GLN A 29 -8.15 1.44 -9.68
N GLY A 30 -7.23 2.18 -10.29
CA GLY A 30 -7.47 3.49 -10.87
C GLY A 30 -6.53 3.75 -12.04
N TRP A 31 -6.74 4.91 -12.66
CA TRP A 31 -5.91 5.42 -13.74
C TRP A 31 -5.55 6.86 -13.44
N MET A 32 -4.29 7.22 -13.68
CA MET A 32 -3.84 8.61 -13.69
C MET A 32 -4.19 9.25 -15.03
N GLU A 33 -4.22 10.59 -15.09
CA GLU A 33 -4.52 11.33 -16.33
C GLU A 33 -3.52 11.05 -17.46
N ASP A 34 -2.28 10.69 -17.11
CA ASP A 34 -1.23 10.28 -18.06
C ASP A 34 -1.39 8.84 -18.59
N GLY A 35 -2.48 8.15 -18.23
CA GLY A 35 -2.79 6.80 -18.67
C GLY A 35 -2.05 5.70 -17.91
N ARG A 36 -1.30 6.02 -16.86
CA ARG A 36 -0.62 5.01 -16.04
C ARG A 36 -1.58 4.35 -15.04
N TRP A 37 -1.39 3.04 -14.86
CA TRP A 37 -2.14 2.24 -13.91
C TRP A 37 -1.72 2.53 -12.47
N VAL A 38 -2.70 2.75 -11.60
CA VAL A 38 -2.48 2.95 -10.16
C VAL A 38 -3.41 2.10 -9.32
N TRP A 39 -2.98 1.85 -8.10
CA TRP A 39 -3.78 1.28 -7.02
C TRP A 39 -4.10 2.37 -6.02
N THR A 40 -5.37 2.48 -5.61
CA THR A 40 -5.68 3.18 -4.36
C THR A 40 -5.33 2.25 -3.21
N VAL A 41 -4.50 2.76 -2.31
CA VAL A 41 -4.04 2.02 -1.13
C VAL A 41 -4.45 2.74 0.15
N ILE A 42 -4.68 1.96 1.20
CA ILE A 42 -4.98 2.46 2.56
C ILE A 42 -3.80 2.14 3.47
N SER A 43 -3.37 3.13 4.26
CA SER A 43 -2.29 3.03 5.24
C SER A 43 -2.82 3.29 6.65
N SER A 44 -2.30 2.58 7.65
CA SER A 44 -2.64 2.78 9.07
C SER A 44 -2.13 4.13 9.63
N ALA A 45 -1.18 4.78 8.97
CA ALA A 45 -0.72 6.12 9.32
C ALA A 45 -0.49 6.97 8.05
N PRO A 46 -0.61 8.31 8.13
CA PRO A 46 -0.59 9.16 6.94
C PRO A 46 0.72 9.05 6.16
N LEU A 47 0.59 8.83 4.86
CA LEU A 47 1.66 8.89 3.86
C LEU A 47 1.75 10.29 3.28
N THR A 48 2.96 10.72 2.92
CA THR A 48 3.18 11.97 2.19
C THR A 48 2.88 11.72 0.71
N GLY A 49 2.19 12.64 0.03
CA GLY A 49 1.85 12.46 -1.38
C GLY A 49 1.58 13.77 -2.10
N TRP A 50 1.54 13.70 -3.43
CA TRP A 50 1.13 14.82 -4.27
C TRP A 50 -0.40 14.95 -4.27
N ILE A 51 -0.87 16.18 -4.07
CA ILE A 51 -2.25 16.61 -4.32
C ILE A 51 -2.23 17.26 -5.70
N LEU A 52 -2.85 16.63 -6.71
CA LEU A 52 -2.81 17.09 -8.10
C LEU A 52 -3.45 18.48 -8.29
N GLU A 53 -4.47 18.80 -7.50
CA GLU A 53 -5.10 20.13 -7.49
C GLU A 53 -5.12 20.61 -6.03
N PRO A 54 -4.19 21.49 -5.60
CA PRO A 54 -3.50 22.53 -6.39
C PRO A 54 -2.00 22.26 -6.67
N LEU A 55 -1.60 21.04 -7.03
CA LEU A 55 -0.18 20.65 -7.20
C LEU A 55 0.68 20.95 -5.96
N SER A 56 0.28 20.40 -4.82
CA SER A 56 0.97 20.57 -3.53
C SER A 56 1.31 19.24 -2.88
N VAL A 57 2.10 19.28 -1.80
CA VAL A 57 2.38 18.10 -0.96
C VAL A 57 1.39 18.07 0.19
N GLY A 58 0.78 16.91 0.42
CA GLY A 58 -0.15 16.67 1.52
C GLY A 58 0.11 15.34 2.21
N ARG A 59 -0.69 15.06 3.25
CA ARG A 59 -0.66 13.77 3.94
C ARG A 59 -2.05 13.16 3.97
N SER A 60 -2.13 11.87 3.67
CA SER A 60 -3.39 11.12 3.65
C SER A 60 -3.16 9.66 4.03
N THR A 61 -4.16 9.02 4.61
CA THR A 61 -4.17 7.56 4.80
C THR A 61 -4.63 6.82 3.54
N MET A 62 -5.18 7.53 2.56
CA MET A 62 -5.61 6.99 1.28
C MET A 62 -4.90 7.74 0.14
N VAL A 63 -4.12 7.01 -0.67
CA VAL A 63 -3.32 7.57 -1.78
C VAL A 63 -3.37 6.63 -2.99
N ASN A 64 -3.08 7.17 -4.17
CA ASN A 64 -2.85 6.36 -5.37
C ASN A 64 -1.36 6.10 -5.54
N VAL A 65 -1.00 4.86 -5.87
CA VAL A 65 0.38 4.37 -5.99
C VAL A 65 0.50 3.54 -7.26
N PHE A 66 1.62 3.64 -7.96
CA PHE A 66 1.83 2.83 -9.16
C PHE A 66 2.10 1.35 -8.82
N ASP A 67 1.70 0.45 -9.70
CA ASP A 67 1.89 -1.00 -9.49
C ASP A 67 3.36 -1.42 -9.40
N ASP A 68 4.27 -0.69 -10.04
CA ASP A 68 5.72 -0.90 -10.01
C ASP A 68 6.39 -0.40 -8.72
N GLU A 69 5.71 0.48 -7.98
CA GLU A 69 6.14 0.97 -6.66
C GLU A 69 5.69 0.07 -5.50
N LEU A 70 4.87 -0.95 -5.77
CA LEU A 70 4.35 -1.88 -4.78
C LEU A 70 4.99 -3.26 -4.92
N ARG A 71 5.28 -3.87 -3.76
CA ARG A 71 5.57 -5.30 -3.67
C ARG A 71 4.57 -5.98 -2.76
N PRO A 72 3.85 -7.02 -3.23
CA PRO A 72 2.93 -7.74 -2.37
C PRO A 72 3.70 -8.41 -1.24
N ILE A 73 3.17 -8.31 -0.04
CA ILE A 73 3.56 -9.15 1.08
C ILE A 73 2.85 -10.48 0.80
N SER A 74 3.48 -11.32 -0.03
CA SER A 74 2.92 -12.61 -0.42
C SER A 74 2.48 -13.34 0.85
N GLY A 75 1.19 -13.70 0.91
CA GLY A 75 0.62 -14.41 2.04
C GLY A 75 1.41 -15.68 2.32
N VAL A 76 2.29 -15.62 3.31
CA VAL A 76 2.43 -16.77 4.20
C VAL A 76 1.01 -16.97 4.71
N PRO A 77 0.39 -18.15 4.50
CA PRO A 77 -0.90 -18.41 5.09
C PRO A 77 -0.73 -18.11 6.58
N VAL A 78 -1.48 -17.15 7.11
CA VAL A 78 -1.63 -17.03 8.55
C VAL A 78 -2.52 -18.21 8.91
N THR A 79 -1.91 -19.40 9.06
CA THR A 79 -2.48 -20.42 9.91
C THR A 79 -2.32 -19.85 11.32
N ASP A 80 -3.41 -19.28 11.85
CA ASP A 80 -3.58 -19.07 13.28
C ASP A 80 -3.59 -20.46 13.97
N ASP A 81 -2.45 -21.14 13.99
CA ASP A 81 -2.20 -22.33 14.80
C ASP A 81 -1.21 -21.94 15.91
N VAL A 82 -1.62 -20.97 16.74
CA VAL A 82 -1.10 -20.88 18.10
C VAL A 82 -2.14 -21.54 19.01
N LYS A 83 -2.11 -22.86 19.07
CA LYS A 83 -2.65 -23.58 20.23
C LYS A 83 -1.63 -23.46 21.34
N ASP A 84 -1.79 -22.43 22.18
CA ASP A 84 -1.16 -22.40 23.50
C ASP A 84 -1.83 -23.48 24.36
N GLU A 85 -1.32 -24.71 24.30
CA GLU A 85 -1.56 -25.70 25.33
C GLU A 85 -0.47 -25.49 26.39
N VAL A 86 -0.79 -24.70 27.43
CA VAL A 86 0.03 -24.61 28.65
C VAL A 86 -0.32 -25.82 29.52
N PRO A 87 0.57 -26.81 29.70
CA PRO A 87 0.32 -27.87 30.66
C PRO A 87 0.62 -27.35 32.08
N ALA A 88 -0.36 -27.50 32.97
CA ALA A 88 -0.16 -27.43 34.42
C ALA A 88 -0.30 -28.85 35.01
#